data_AF-K1SDV9-F1
#
_entry.id   AF-K1SDV9-F1
#
_cell.length_a   1.000
_cell.length_b   1.000
_cell.length_c   1.000
_cell.angle_alpha   90.00
_cell.angle_beta   90.00
_cell.angle_gamma   90.00
#
_symmetry.space_group_name_H-M   'P 1'
#
loop_
_entity.id
_entity.type
_entity.pdbx_description
1 polymer ?
#
loop_
_entity_poly.entity_id
_entity_poly.type
_entity_poly.pdbx_seq_one_letter_code
_entity_poly.pdbx_strand_id
1 'polypeptide(L)' 'MIVTFNRFASDTDEEIALVAEHCKEKGVGFAVNTVFADGGKGAVELARLVAETIEKTHLNP' A
#
# COMPACT_ATOMS: atom_id res chain seq x y z
N MET A 1 7.65 6.79 4.37
CA MET A 1 7.59 5.34 4.67
C MET A 1 6.23 4.81 4.25
N ILE A 2 6.16 3.62 3.66
CA ILE A 2 4.91 2.99 3.23
C ILE A 2 4.90 1.50 3.59
N VAL A 3 3.71 0.92 3.65
CA VAL A 3 3.46 -0.51 3.86
C VAL A 3 2.71 -1.07 2.67
N THR A 4 3.12 -2.25 2.21
CA THR A 4 2.39 -3.03 1.21
C THR A 4 1.74 -4.23 1.89
N PHE A 5 0.47 -4.50 1.58
CA PHE A 5 -0.25 -5.68 2.03
C PHE A 5 -0.42 -6.63 0.84
N ASN A 6 0.32 -7.74 0.84
CA ASN A 6 0.16 -8.76 -0.19
C ASN A 6 -1.08 -9.59 0.12
N ARG A 7 -2.13 -9.47 -0.70
CA ARG A 7 -3.41 -10.14 -0.46
C ARG A 7 -3.34 -11.63 -0.80
N PHE A 8 -3.79 -12.46 0.13
CA PHE A 8 -4.03 -13.89 -0.03
C PHE A 8 -5.53 -14.19 -0.09
N ALA A 9 -5.88 -15.40 -0.56
CA ALA A 9 -7.27 -15.80 -0.77
C ALA A 9 -8.10 -15.88 0.52
N SER A 10 -7.46 -16.08 1.67
CA SER A 10 -8.11 -16.14 2.97
C SER A 10 -8.33 -14.77 3.60
N ASP A 11 -7.67 -13.72 3.10
CA ASP A 11 -7.75 -12.39 3.70
C ASP A 11 -9.11 -11.76 3.40
N THR A 12 -9.75 -11.29 4.47
CA THR A 12 -11.04 -10.58 4.37
C THR A 12 -10.82 -9.09 4.11
N ASP A 13 -11.82 -8.43 3.54
CA ASP A 13 -11.76 -6.98 3.32
C ASP A 13 -11.74 -6.23 4.66
N GLU A 14 -12.36 -6.79 5.71
CA GLU A 14 -12.36 -6.26 7.07
C GLU A 14 -10.96 -6.25 7.71
N GLU A 15 -10.21 -7.34 7.57
CA GLU A 15 -8.82 -7.42 8.08
C GLU A 15 -7.91 -6.44 7.34
N ILE A 16 -8.06 -6.33 6.02
CA ILE A 16 -7.29 -5.39 5.21
C ILE A 16 -7.62 -3.94 5.63
N ALA A 17 -8.90 -3.62 5.83
CA ALA A 17 -9.33 -2.30 6.28
C ALA A 17 -8.79 -1.95 7.67
N LEU A 18 -8.77 -2.92 8.60
CA LEU A 18 -8.20 -2.74 9.93
C LEU A 18 -6.71 -2.35 9.87
N VAL A 19 -5.92 -3.03 9.04
CA VAL A 19 -4.49 -2.71 8.88
C VAL A 19 -4.31 -1.37 8.16
N ALA A 20 -5.14 -1.06 7.17
CA ALA A 20 -5.10 0.21 6.45
C ALA A 20 -5.35 1.40 7.40
N GLU A 21 -6.38 1.32 8.25
CA GLU A 21 -6.67 2.36 9.23
C GLU A 21 -5.53 2.48 10.27
N HIS A 22 -4.96 1.37 10.72
CA HIS A 22 -3.80 1.41 11.63
C HIS A 22 -2.58 2.11 11.02
N CYS A 23 -2.32 1.89 9.73
CA CYS A 23 -1.23 2.58 9.02
C CYS A 23 -1.52 4.09 8.89
N LYS A 24 -2.77 4.43 8.58
CA LYS A 24 -3.23 5.82 8.46
C LYS A 24 -3.12 6.58 9.77
N GLU A 25 -3.51 5.98 10.90
CA GLU A 25 -3.32 6.56 12.25
C GLU A 25 -1.84 6.89 12.56
N LYS A 26 -0.91 6.13 11.96
CA LYS A 26 0.54 6.34 12.09
C LYS A 26 1.12 7.28 11.03
N GLY A 27 0.31 7.81 10.12
CA GLY A 27 0.76 8.63 9.00
C GLY A 27 1.61 7.85 7.98
N VAL A 28 1.42 6.53 7.90
CA VAL A 28 2.15 5.63 6.98
C VAL A 28 1.28 5.34 5.76
N GLY A 29 1.82 5.52 4.56
CA GLY A 29 1.10 5.17 3.33
C GLY A 29 0.85 3.66 3.26
N PHE A 30 -0.28 3.25 2.69
CA PHE A 30 -0.69 1.85 2.62
C PHE A 30 -1.22 1.50 1.23
N ALA A 31 -0.82 0.36 0.69
CA ALA A 31 -1.34 -0.17 -0.57
C ALA A 31 -1.57 -1.68 -0.49
N VAL A 32 -2.70 -2.15 -1.02
CA VAL A 32 -2.94 -3.57 -1.25
C VAL A 32 -2.26 -3.99 -2.56
N ASN A 33 -1.63 -5.15 -2.55
CA ASN A 33 -0.89 -5.69 -3.68
C ASN A 33 -1.43 -7.07 -4.05
N THR A 34 -1.89 -7.22 -5.30
CA THR A 34 -2.38 -8.49 -5.87
C THR A 34 -1.45 -9.03 -6.96
N VAL A 35 -0.19 -8.57 -7.04
CA VAL A 35 0.77 -8.94 -8.11
C VAL A 35 0.93 -10.45 -8.31
N PHE A 36 0.76 -11.23 -7.25
CA PHE A 36 0.83 -12.69 -7.34
C PHE A 36 -0.29 -13.26 -8.24
N ALA A 37 -1.50 -12.71 -8.16
CA ALA A 37 -2.65 -13.15 -8.96
C ALA A 37 -2.78 -12.37 -10.28
N ASP A 38 -2.58 -11.04 -10.25
CA ASP A 38 -2.90 -10.13 -11.35
C ASP A 38 -1.67 -9.63 -12.12
N GLY A 39 -0.46 -10.10 -11.75
CA GLY A 39 0.79 -9.61 -12.32
C GLY A 39 0.95 -8.10 -12.11
N GLY A 40 1.61 -7.41 -13.05
CA GLY A 40 1.92 -5.99 -12.91
C GLY A 40 0.71 -5.07 -12.64
N LYS A 41 -0.51 -5.46 -13.07
CA LYS A 41 -1.74 -4.71 -12.78
C LYS A 41 -2.04 -4.63 -11.28
N GLY A 42 -1.77 -5.71 -10.55
CA GLY A 42 -1.97 -5.79 -9.11
C GLY A 42 -0.99 -4.95 -8.27
N ALA A 43 0.02 -4.34 -8.91
CA ALA A 43 1.05 -3.52 -8.26
C ALA A 43 0.94 -2.03 -8.59
N VAL A 44 -0.03 -1.60 -9.41
CA VAL A 44 -0.13 -0.20 -9.89
C VAL A 44 -0.29 0.80 -8.74
N GLU A 45 -1.18 0.52 -7.78
CA GLU A 45 -1.38 1.40 -6.63
C GLU A 45 -0.15 1.48 -5.73
N LEU A 46 0.55 0.36 -5.52
CA LEU A 46 1.83 0.35 -4.80
C LEU A 46 2.86 1.21 -5.53
N ALA A 47 3.00 1.07 -6.85
CA ALA A 47 3.96 1.84 -7.64
C ALA A 47 3.66 3.34 -7.60
N ARG A 48 2.39 3.73 -7.71
CA ARG A 48 1.95 5.13 -7.58
C ARG A 48 2.30 5.68 -6.20
N LEU A 49 1.97 4.95 -5.14
CA LEU A 49 2.24 5.36 -3.76
C LEU A 49 3.74 5.49 -3.48
N VAL A 50 4.58 4.61 -4.04
CA VAL A 50 6.05 4.72 -3.97
C VAL A 50 6.52 6.02 -4.63
N ALA A 51 6.10 6.28 -5.87
CA ALA A 51 6.50 7.48 -6.60
C ALA A 51 6.11 8.76 -5.84
N GLU A 52 4.86 8.85 -5.40
CA GLU A 52 4.37 9.99 -4.61
C GLU A 52 5.13 10.17 -3.29
N THR A 53 5.48 9.07 -2.63
CA THR A 53 6.24 9.13 -1.36
C THR A 53 7.64 9.68 -1.60
N ILE A 54 8.30 9.26 -2.68
CA ILE A 54 9.63 9.74 -3.07
C ILE A 54 9.56 11.24 -3.40
N GLU A 55 8.62 11.65 -4.25
CA GLU A 55 8.41 13.06 -4.63
C GLU A 55 8.18 13.96 -3.41
N LYS A 56 7.33 13.54 -2.46
CA LYS A 56 7.08 14.27 -1.21
C LYS A 56 8.31 14.36 -0.31
N THR A 57 9.13 13.32 -0.26
CA THR A 57 10.34 13.30 0.57
C THR A 57 11.39 14.30 0.06
N HIS A 58 11.45 14.54 -1.25
CA HIS A 58 12.38 15.50 -1.85
C HIS A 58 11.96 16.97 -1.69
N LEU A 59 10.81 17.27 -1.09
CA LEU A 59 10.29 18.63 -0.88
C LEU A 59 10.53 19.19 0.53
N ASN A 60 11.10 18.40 1.46
CA ASN A 60 11.52 18.88 2.78
C ASN A 60 13.04 18.67 2.94
N PRO A 61 13.87 19.73 2.82
CA PRO A 61 15.26 19.68 3.24
C PRO A 61 15.41 19.49 4.76
#